data_AF-A0A837HGY5-F1
#
_entry.id   AF-A0A837HGY5-F1
#
_cell.length_a   1.000
_cell.length_b   1.000
_cell.length_c   1.000
_cell.angle_alpha   90.00
_cell.angle_beta   90.00
_cell.angle_gamma   90.00
#
_symmetry.space_group_name_H-M   'P 1'
#
loop_
_entity.id
_entity.type
_entity.pdbx_description
1 polymer ?
#
loop_
_entity_poly.entity_id
_entity_poly.type
_entity_poly.pdbx_seq_one_letter_code
_entity_poly.pdbx_strand_id
1 'polypeptide(L)'
;MSSYFKKQFFIAFIYLIIFSAIGGGIFFGFVYSPASCQDGKLNQGEEEIDCGGPCVVCQEELLNPKIVWAKIFPVEGDLYDLAAQIENKNINHGTDNLPFVFKVYDSNNNLILEKIGRSYIMPREKKYVMEAVSLDSIPAKIALEFGEIKWQKFKLVEDLNLSIFDQSIDLNGKNNYAAFAKGTVYNKTRFDLATVDIYIVIYDLRGNAIVANKTQKDMMKSGEGKSFEVAWPKSFASDSSRIKTDMKAHTNAFSDANFITTFLEK
;
A
#
# COMPACT_ATOMS: atom_id res chain seq x y z
N MET A 1 -61.71 -43.94 -30.34
CA MET A 1 -61.54 -42.66 -29.63
C MET A 1 -62.81 -41.85 -29.83
N SER A 2 -63.63 -41.68 -28.78
CA SER A 2 -64.99 -41.11 -28.91
C SER A 2 -64.93 -39.68 -29.47
N SER A 3 -65.90 -39.30 -30.31
CA SER A 3 -66.03 -37.97 -30.91
C SER A 3 -65.95 -36.83 -29.87
N TYR A 4 -66.40 -37.11 -28.64
CA TYR A 4 -66.35 -36.20 -27.50
C TYR A 4 -64.92 -35.98 -26.97
N PHE A 5 -64.09 -37.03 -26.99
CA PHE A 5 -62.69 -36.97 -26.55
C PHE A 5 -61.84 -36.06 -27.46
N LYS A 6 -62.09 -36.10 -28.79
CA LYS A 6 -61.41 -35.22 -29.75
C LYS A 6 -61.80 -33.75 -29.57
N LYS A 7 -63.08 -33.47 -29.28
CA LYS A 7 -63.56 -32.11 -29.01
C LYS A 7 -63.02 -31.54 -27.70
N GLN A 8 -62.99 -32.34 -26.63
CA GLN A 8 -62.38 -31.93 -25.35
C GLN A 8 -60.88 -31.66 -25.49
N PHE A 9 -60.16 -32.50 -26.24
CA PHE A 9 -58.73 -32.29 -26.49
C PHE A 9 -58.48 -31.00 -27.29
N PHE A 10 -59.29 -30.74 -28.31
CA PHE A 10 -59.20 -29.51 -29.10
C PHE A 10 -59.45 -28.25 -28.26
N ILE A 11 -60.47 -28.28 -27.39
CA ILE A 11 -60.76 -27.17 -26.48
C ILE A 11 -59.63 -26.97 -25.47
N ALA A 12 -59.11 -28.04 -24.87
CA ALA A 12 -57.99 -27.96 -23.93
C ALA A 12 -56.72 -27.40 -24.58
N PHE A 13 -56.45 -27.76 -25.84
CA PHE A 13 -55.32 -27.24 -26.60
C PHE A 13 -55.42 -25.72 -26.86
N ILE A 14 -56.63 -25.23 -27.18
CA ILE A 14 -56.86 -23.77 -27.34
C ILE A 14 -56.60 -23.04 -26.03
N TYR A 15 -57.11 -23.55 -24.90
CA TYR A 15 -56.85 -22.94 -23.60
C TYR A 15 -55.36 -22.95 -23.24
N LEU A 16 -54.64 -24.04 -23.52
CA LEU A 16 -53.19 -24.11 -23.32
C LEU A 16 -52.45 -23.01 -24.08
N ILE A 17 -52.81 -22.77 -25.35
CA ILE A 17 -52.19 -21.71 -26.16
C ILE A 17 -52.49 -20.34 -25.55
N ILE A 18 -53.75 -20.09 -25.15
CA ILE A 18 -54.15 -18.81 -24.56
C ILE A 18 -53.40 -18.57 -23.24
N PHE A 19 -53.35 -19.56 -22.34
CA PHE A 19 -52.63 -19.45 -21.07
C PHE A 19 -51.12 -19.31 -21.27
N SER A 20 -50.52 -20.01 -22.22
CA SER A 20 -49.10 -19.83 -22.57
C SER A 20 -48.82 -18.45 -23.17
N ALA A 21 -49.72 -17.90 -23.99
CA ALA A 21 -49.57 -16.56 -24.54
C ALA A 21 -49.69 -15.47 -23.46
N ILE A 22 -50.67 -15.60 -22.55
CA ILE A 22 -50.84 -14.69 -21.42
C ILE A 22 -49.65 -14.81 -20.45
N GLY A 23 -49.27 -16.03 -20.08
CA GLY A 23 -48.14 -16.29 -19.19
C GLY A 23 -46.81 -15.81 -19.78
N GLY A 24 -46.59 -16.05 -21.07
CA GLY A 24 -45.43 -15.54 -21.81
C GLY A 24 -45.41 -14.02 -21.86
N GLY A 25 -46.55 -13.37 -22.14
CA GLY A 25 -46.66 -11.92 -22.14
C GLY A 25 -46.36 -11.28 -20.78
N ILE A 26 -46.87 -11.87 -19.69
CA ILE A 26 -46.57 -11.41 -18.32
C ILE A 26 -45.08 -11.61 -18.00
N PHE A 27 -44.52 -12.77 -18.36
CA PHE A 27 -43.12 -13.08 -18.13
C PHE A 27 -42.21 -12.09 -18.86
N PHE A 28 -42.42 -11.88 -20.16
CA PHE A 28 -41.59 -10.95 -20.94
C PHE A 28 -41.84 -9.46 -20.64
N GLY A 29 -43.05 -9.09 -20.19
CA GLY A 29 -43.39 -7.71 -19.89
C GLY A 29 -43.05 -7.23 -18.48
N PHE A 30 -43.07 -8.13 -17.48
CA PHE A 30 -42.92 -7.76 -16.07
C PHE A 30 -41.81 -8.51 -15.32
N VAL A 31 -41.37 -9.67 -15.80
CA VAL A 31 -40.39 -10.52 -15.08
C VAL A 31 -39.03 -10.52 -15.76
N TYR A 32 -39.01 -10.56 -17.08
CA TYR A 32 -37.79 -10.54 -17.87
C TYR A 32 -37.33 -9.10 -18.13
N SER A 33 -36.29 -8.67 -17.43
CA SER A 33 -35.51 -7.49 -17.80
C SER A 33 -34.15 -7.97 -18.28
N PRO A 34 -33.71 -7.64 -19.51
CA PRO A 34 -32.34 -7.90 -19.92
C PRO A 34 -31.37 -7.07 -19.05
N ALA A 35 -30.16 -7.59 -18.83
CA ALA A 35 -29.07 -6.87 -18.15
C ALA A 35 -28.79 -5.55 -18.85
N SER A 36 -29.03 -4.46 -18.14
CA SER A 36 -28.92 -3.09 -18.63
C SER A 36 -27.68 -2.45 -18.03
N CYS A 37 -26.52 -2.78 -18.60
CA CYS A 37 -25.20 -2.35 -18.10
C CYS A 37 -24.83 -0.88 -18.37
N GLN A 38 -25.82 0.00 -18.59
CA GLN A 38 -25.64 1.44 -18.90
C GLN A 38 -26.87 2.26 -18.46
N ASP A 39 -27.66 1.77 -17.49
CA ASP A 39 -28.89 2.41 -17.04
C ASP A 39 -28.73 3.28 -15.78
N GLY A 40 -27.53 3.31 -15.20
CA GLY A 40 -27.20 4.11 -14.03
C GLY A 40 -27.74 3.55 -12.72
N LYS A 41 -28.15 2.27 -12.65
CA LYS A 41 -28.74 1.66 -11.46
C LYS A 41 -28.04 0.35 -11.10
N LEU A 42 -27.58 0.25 -9.85
CA LEU A 42 -27.07 -1.00 -9.28
C LEU A 42 -28.17 -2.07 -9.20
N ASN A 43 -28.24 -2.94 -10.21
CA ASN A 43 -29.26 -3.98 -10.30
C ASN A 43 -28.67 -5.29 -10.86
N GLN A 44 -29.49 -6.34 -10.96
CA GLN A 44 -29.16 -7.57 -11.71
C GLN A 44 -27.84 -8.27 -11.34
N GLY A 45 -27.36 -8.07 -10.10
CA GLY A 45 -26.14 -8.69 -9.59
C GLY A 45 -24.84 -7.93 -9.94
N GLU A 46 -24.94 -6.69 -10.39
CA GLU A 46 -23.80 -5.77 -10.56
C GLU A 46 -23.01 -5.56 -9.25
N GLU A 47 -21.71 -5.34 -9.39
CA GLU A 47 -20.81 -5.01 -8.26
C GLU A 47 -20.82 -3.51 -7.95
N GLU A 48 -20.81 -2.68 -9.00
CA GLU A 48 -21.01 -1.23 -8.94
C GLU A 48 -21.99 -0.81 -10.05
N ILE A 49 -22.45 0.44 -10.05
CA ILE A 49 -23.41 0.91 -11.07
C ILE A 49 -22.87 0.64 -12.47
N ASP A 50 -23.64 -0.09 -13.29
CA ASP A 50 -23.32 -0.41 -14.69
C ASP A 50 -22.07 -1.30 -14.88
N CYS A 51 -21.56 -1.96 -13.84
CA CYS A 51 -20.45 -2.91 -13.96
C CYS A 51 -20.45 -4.04 -12.91
N GLY A 52 -19.78 -5.14 -13.23
CA GLY A 52 -19.77 -6.35 -12.41
C GLY A 52 -20.99 -7.26 -12.66
N GLY A 53 -20.95 -8.49 -12.14
CA GLY A 53 -22.01 -9.47 -12.37
C GLY A 53 -22.19 -9.84 -13.86
N PRO A 54 -23.40 -9.67 -14.45
CA PRO A 54 -23.63 -9.94 -15.86
C PRO A 54 -23.02 -8.86 -16.79
N CYS A 55 -22.49 -7.77 -16.24
CA CYS A 55 -21.91 -6.64 -16.97
C CYS A 55 -20.38 -6.73 -17.10
N VAL A 56 -19.77 -5.73 -17.74
CA VAL A 56 -18.30 -5.65 -17.85
C VAL A 56 -17.66 -5.56 -16.47
N VAL A 57 -16.45 -6.07 -16.31
CA VAL A 57 -15.72 -5.99 -15.03
C VAL A 57 -15.49 -4.52 -14.67
N CYS A 58 -15.81 -4.14 -13.44
CA CYS A 58 -15.54 -2.79 -12.95
C CYS A 58 -14.04 -2.50 -13.02
N GLN A 59 -13.68 -1.41 -13.68
CA GLN A 59 -12.30 -0.97 -13.76
C GLN A 59 -11.95 -0.23 -12.47
N GLU A 60 -11.19 -0.88 -11.57
CA GLU A 60 -10.67 -0.21 -10.39
C GLU A 60 -9.69 0.91 -10.82
N GLU A 61 -10.03 2.18 -10.55
CA GLU A 61 -9.09 3.29 -10.75
C GLU A 61 -7.99 3.25 -9.69
N LEU A 62 -6.82 2.75 -10.09
CA LEU A 62 -5.66 2.66 -9.20
C LEU A 62 -4.91 4.00 -9.15
N LEU A 63 -4.78 4.53 -7.94
CA LEU A 63 -4.14 5.81 -7.69
C LEU A 63 -2.64 5.63 -7.47
N ASN A 64 -1.83 6.54 -8.02
CA ASN A 64 -0.43 6.68 -7.60
C ASN A 64 -0.35 6.98 -6.10
N PRO A 65 0.73 6.54 -5.40
CA PRO A 65 0.90 6.87 -3.99
C PRO A 65 0.90 8.38 -3.78
N LYS A 66 0.21 8.83 -2.73
CA LYS A 66 0.22 10.23 -2.32
C LYS A 66 1.55 10.55 -1.64
N ILE A 67 2.23 11.59 -2.09
CA ILE A 67 3.41 12.13 -1.41
C ILE A 67 2.93 13.04 -0.28
N VAL A 68 3.23 12.68 0.96
CA VAL A 68 2.84 13.45 2.14
C VAL A 68 3.85 14.55 2.41
N TRP A 69 5.13 14.24 2.29
CA TRP A 69 6.24 15.20 2.30
C TRP A 69 7.47 14.56 1.65
N ALA A 70 8.38 15.39 1.13
CA ALA A 70 9.73 15.01 0.73
C ALA A 70 10.71 16.05 1.28
N LYS A 71 11.85 15.60 1.82
CA LYS A 71 12.86 16.45 2.46
C LYS A 71 14.27 15.95 2.19
N ILE A 72 15.21 16.89 2.29
CA ILE A 72 16.65 16.67 2.25
C ILE A 72 17.18 16.88 3.66
N PHE A 73 17.96 15.94 4.18
CA PHE A 73 18.58 16.01 5.50
C PHE A 73 20.10 16.03 5.35
N PRO A 74 20.80 17.09 5.78
CA PRO A 74 22.25 17.13 5.75
C PRO A 74 22.84 16.16 6.78
N VAL A 75 23.77 15.31 6.35
CA VAL A 75 24.44 14.32 7.22
C VAL A 75 25.81 14.83 7.61
N GLU A 76 26.78 14.82 6.72
CA GLU A 76 28.15 15.28 6.95
C GLU A 76 28.83 15.67 5.63
N GLY A 77 29.56 16.78 5.60
CA GLY A 77 30.16 17.28 4.36
C GLY A 77 29.12 17.48 3.25
N ASP A 78 29.32 16.76 2.15
CA ASP A 78 28.50 16.68 0.96
C ASP A 78 27.46 15.54 0.99
N LEU A 79 27.38 14.77 2.10
CA LEU A 79 26.43 13.67 2.26
C LEU A 79 25.08 14.16 2.77
N TYR A 80 24.02 13.68 2.12
CA TYR A 80 22.63 13.98 2.44
C TYR A 80 21.78 12.71 2.41
N ASP A 81 20.79 12.67 3.29
CA ASP A 81 19.69 11.70 3.22
C ASP A 81 18.49 12.37 2.55
N LEU A 82 18.02 11.78 1.45
CA LEU A 82 16.75 12.13 0.83
C LEU A 82 15.68 11.23 1.43
N ALA A 83 14.57 11.80 1.86
CA ALA A 83 13.47 11.02 2.42
C ALA A 83 12.13 11.58 2.00
N ALA A 84 11.14 10.70 1.93
CA ALA A 84 9.75 11.08 1.75
C ALA A 84 8.82 10.15 2.53
N GLN A 85 7.71 10.69 3.02
CA GLN A 85 6.58 9.88 3.46
C GLN A 85 5.58 9.77 2.32
N ILE A 86 5.20 8.54 1.99
CA ILE A 86 4.26 8.21 0.94
C ILE A 86 3.08 7.42 1.53
N GLU A 87 1.93 7.50 0.89
CA GLU A 87 0.71 6.84 1.31
C GLU A 87 0.00 6.19 0.12
N ASN A 88 -0.18 4.88 0.18
CA ASN A 88 -1.01 4.17 -0.78
C ASN A 88 -2.48 4.26 -0.36
N LYS A 89 -3.30 4.92 -1.18
CA LYS A 89 -4.74 5.05 -0.93
C LYS A 89 -5.57 3.89 -1.51
N ASN A 90 -4.96 3.02 -2.31
CA ASN A 90 -5.64 1.86 -2.85
C ASN A 90 -5.97 0.87 -1.72
N ILE A 91 -7.21 0.37 -1.73
CA ILE A 91 -7.77 -0.39 -0.60
C ILE A 91 -7.19 -1.80 -0.51
N ASN A 92 -7.06 -2.45 -1.66
CA ASN A 92 -6.71 -3.86 -1.84
C ASN A 92 -5.52 -4.07 -2.79
N HIS A 93 -4.92 -2.98 -3.31
CA HIS A 93 -3.81 -3.05 -4.26
C HIS A 93 -2.53 -2.48 -3.66
N GLY A 94 -1.41 -3.15 -3.91
CA GLY A 94 -0.07 -2.72 -3.55
C GLY A 94 0.92 -3.14 -4.63
N THR A 95 2.22 -3.00 -4.36
CA THR A 95 3.26 -3.46 -5.28
C THR A 95 4.51 -3.89 -4.50
N ASP A 96 5.17 -4.95 -4.98
CA ASP A 96 6.48 -5.41 -4.51
C ASP A 96 7.64 -4.56 -5.03
N ASN A 97 7.41 -3.78 -6.09
CA ASN A 97 8.41 -2.98 -6.76
C ASN A 97 7.81 -1.63 -7.17
N LEU A 98 7.89 -0.66 -6.27
CA LEU A 98 7.56 0.73 -6.47
C LEU A 98 8.81 1.50 -6.96
N PRO A 99 8.94 1.77 -8.27
CA PRO A 99 10.01 2.62 -8.79
C PRO A 99 9.73 4.09 -8.44
N PHE A 100 10.74 4.79 -7.94
CA PHE A 100 10.66 6.21 -7.67
C PHE A 100 11.95 6.94 -8.03
N VAL A 101 11.85 8.24 -8.25
CA VAL A 101 12.99 9.11 -8.54
C VAL A 101 12.92 10.34 -7.65
N PHE A 102 13.96 10.54 -6.84
CA PHE A 102 14.19 11.83 -6.18
C PHE A 102 14.90 12.76 -7.15
N LYS A 103 14.34 13.96 -7.34
CA LYS A 103 14.96 15.04 -8.09
C LYS A 103 15.31 16.16 -7.13
N VAL A 104 16.59 16.51 -7.07
CA VAL A 104 17.11 17.55 -6.17
C VAL A 104 17.50 18.76 -7.02
N TYR A 105 17.14 19.95 -6.56
CA TYR A 105 17.38 21.22 -7.24
C TYR A 105 18.11 22.20 -6.33
N ASP A 106 18.92 23.07 -6.93
CA ASP A 106 19.54 24.21 -6.26
C ASP A 106 18.56 25.38 -6.04
N SER A 107 19.03 26.49 -5.45
CA SER A 107 18.23 27.70 -5.22
C SER A 107 17.78 28.42 -6.49
N ASN A 108 18.41 28.14 -7.63
CA ASN A 108 18.11 28.71 -8.94
C ASN A 108 17.17 27.80 -9.75
N ASN A 109 16.64 26.73 -9.15
CA ASN A 109 15.84 25.66 -9.77
C ASN A 109 16.58 24.83 -10.83
N ASN A 110 17.92 24.81 -10.83
CA ASN A 110 18.68 23.88 -11.66
C ASN A 110 18.63 22.50 -11.02
N LEU A 111 18.41 21.47 -11.82
CA LEU A 111 18.46 20.08 -11.39
C LEU A 111 19.92 19.71 -11.09
N ILE A 112 20.20 19.29 -9.85
CA ILE A 112 21.55 18.90 -9.41
C ILE A 112 21.72 17.38 -9.25
N LEU A 113 20.62 16.64 -9.04
CA LEU A 113 20.66 15.18 -8.94
C LEU A 113 19.32 14.56 -9.33
N GLU A 114 19.38 13.43 -10.06
CA GLU A 114 18.30 12.45 -10.14
C GLU A 114 18.76 11.14 -9.48
N LYS A 115 18.11 10.74 -8.40
CA LYS A 115 18.40 9.50 -7.69
C LYS A 115 17.23 8.54 -7.86
N ILE A 116 17.47 7.49 -8.65
CA ILE A 116 16.52 6.40 -8.86
C ILE A 116 16.59 5.46 -7.66
N GLY A 117 15.43 5.09 -7.13
CA GLY A 117 15.27 4.11 -6.06
C GLY A 117 14.11 3.15 -6.33
N ARG A 118 14.04 2.09 -5.52
CA ARG A 118 12.96 1.10 -5.56
C ARG A 118 12.53 0.78 -4.14
N SER A 119 11.23 0.58 -3.96
CA SER A 119 10.66 0.10 -2.71
C SER A 119 9.50 -0.85 -3.00
N TYR A 120 8.65 -1.04 -2.01
CA TYR A 120 7.35 -1.70 -2.11
C TYR A 120 6.36 -0.87 -1.29
N ILE A 121 5.07 -1.04 -1.55
CA ILE A 121 4.03 -0.43 -0.72
C ILE A 121 2.80 -1.34 -0.63
N MET A 122 2.35 -1.57 0.60
CA MET A 122 1.19 -2.37 0.94
C MET A 122 -0.11 -1.57 0.70
N PRO A 123 -1.27 -2.23 0.52
CA PRO A 123 -2.55 -1.53 0.48
C PRO A 123 -2.75 -0.69 1.73
N ARG A 124 -3.28 0.53 1.58
CA ARG A 124 -3.58 1.45 2.69
C ARG A 124 -2.37 1.84 3.55
N GLU A 125 -1.16 1.54 3.10
CA GLU A 125 0.05 1.75 3.89
C GLU A 125 0.55 3.19 3.79
N LYS A 126 0.97 3.72 4.94
CA LYS A 126 1.79 4.92 5.01
C LYS A 126 3.22 4.53 5.40
N LYS A 127 4.16 4.76 4.49
CA LYS A 127 5.55 4.29 4.57
C LYS A 127 6.52 5.41 4.21
N TYR A 128 7.80 5.21 4.54
CA TYR A 128 8.89 6.07 4.13
C TYR A 128 9.72 5.46 2.99
N VAL A 129 10.21 6.30 2.08
CA VAL A 129 11.24 5.95 1.10
C VAL A 129 12.44 6.86 1.31
N MET A 130 13.64 6.30 1.22
CA MET A 130 14.87 7.00 1.57
C MET A 130 16.05 6.58 0.69
N GLU A 131 16.93 7.52 0.39
CA GLU A 131 18.18 7.30 -0.35
C GLU A 131 19.29 8.19 0.21
N ALA A 132 20.47 7.62 0.44
CA ALA A 132 21.67 8.38 0.78
C ALA A 132 22.39 8.82 -0.51
N VAL A 133 22.82 10.07 -0.55
CA VAL A 133 23.45 10.69 -1.73
C VAL A 133 24.60 11.60 -1.32
N SER A 134 25.57 11.78 -2.22
CA SER A 134 26.55 12.87 -2.17
C SER A 134 26.13 13.92 -3.21
N LEU A 135 26.24 15.20 -2.86
CA LEU A 135 25.85 16.32 -3.72
C LEU A 135 27.00 17.32 -3.87
N ASP A 136 27.33 17.63 -5.13
CA ASP A 136 28.38 18.62 -5.48
C ASP A 136 27.92 20.08 -5.32
N SER A 137 26.65 20.31 -4.98
CA SER A 137 26.04 21.63 -4.88
C SER A 137 25.03 21.69 -3.73
N ILE A 138 24.84 22.88 -3.17
CA ILE A 138 23.93 23.08 -2.04
C ILE A 138 22.48 22.85 -2.51
N PRO A 139 21.77 21.84 -1.96
CA PRO A 139 20.40 21.57 -2.35
C PRO A 139 19.45 22.57 -1.70
N ALA A 140 18.42 22.97 -2.43
CA ALA A 140 17.36 23.86 -1.94
C ALA A 140 15.97 23.22 -1.99
N LYS A 141 15.71 22.38 -3.00
CA LYS A 141 14.39 21.78 -3.23
C LYS A 141 14.50 20.32 -3.63
N ILE A 142 13.51 19.53 -3.25
CA ILE A 142 13.37 18.13 -3.64
C ILE A 142 11.98 17.89 -4.22
N ALA A 143 11.91 17.05 -5.24
CA ALA A 143 10.70 16.44 -5.75
C ALA A 143 10.84 14.92 -5.73
N LEU A 144 9.72 14.23 -5.60
CA LEU A 144 9.63 12.78 -5.73
C LEU A 144 8.63 12.48 -6.85
N GLU A 145 9.02 11.61 -7.76
CA GLU A 145 8.17 11.11 -8.84
C GLU A 145 8.13 9.59 -8.79
N PHE A 146 7.00 9.01 -9.21
CA PHE A 146 6.86 7.56 -9.35
C PHE A 146 6.97 7.18 -10.82
N GLY A 147 7.65 6.07 -11.10
CA GLY A 147 7.65 5.45 -12.42
C GLY A 147 6.36 4.70 -12.71
N GLU A 148 6.37 3.87 -13.76
CA GLU A 148 5.26 2.96 -14.03
C GLU A 148 5.12 1.94 -12.89
N ILE A 149 3.94 1.88 -12.27
CA ILE A 149 3.67 1.00 -11.14
C ILE A 149 2.89 -0.22 -11.61
N LYS A 150 3.45 -1.41 -11.37
CA LYS A 150 2.75 -2.67 -11.56
C LYS A 150 2.00 -3.02 -10.29
N TRP A 151 0.73 -2.62 -10.24
CA TRP A 151 -0.15 -2.91 -9.12
C TRP A 151 -0.55 -4.38 -9.08
N GLN A 152 -0.65 -4.91 -7.86
CA GLN A 152 -1.04 -6.28 -7.58
C GLN A 152 -2.12 -6.28 -6.52
N LYS A 153 -3.18 -7.06 -6.75
CA LYS A 153 -4.21 -7.30 -5.73
C LYS A 153 -3.61 -8.09 -4.59
N PHE A 154 -3.73 -7.58 -3.38
CA PHE A 154 -3.20 -8.21 -2.18
C PHE A 154 -4.05 -9.43 -1.82
N LYS A 155 -3.40 -10.60 -1.73
CA LYS A 155 -4.08 -11.89 -1.48
C LYS A 155 -3.81 -12.46 -0.09
N LEU A 156 -2.84 -11.92 0.64
CA LEU A 156 -2.54 -12.39 1.99
C LEU A 156 -3.65 -11.95 2.93
N VAL A 157 -4.32 -12.92 3.55
CA VAL A 157 -5.45 -12.70 4.48
C VAL A 157 -4.96 -12.39 5.90
N GLU A 158 -3.67 -12.59 6.18
CA GLU A 158 -3.11 -12.48 7.52
C GLU A 158 -2.51 -11.12 7.83
N ASP A 159 -2.68 -10.71 9.08
CA ASP A 159 -2.15 -9.45 9.59
C ASP A 159 -0.62 -9.54 9.78
N LEU A 160 0.10 -8.72 9.04
CA LEU A 160 1.55 -8.59 9.15
C LEU A 160 1.91 -7.69 10.32
N ASN A 161 1.77 -8.24 11.52
CA ASN A 161 2.01 -7.52 12.75
C ASN A 161 3.52 -7.45 13.07
N LEU A 162 4.13 -6.33 12.70
CA LEU A 162 5.46 -5.94 13.15
C LEU A 162 5.34 -4.86 14.21
N SER A 163 6.04 -5.02 15.34
CA SER A 163 6.00 -4.05 16.43
C SER A 163 7.40 -3.71 16.94
N ILE A 164 7.61 -2.44 17.29
CA ILE A 164 8.87 -1.98 17.87
C ILE A 164 8.65 -1.62 19.34
N PHE A 165 9.39 -2.26 20.24
CA PHE A 165 9.40 -1.98 21.68
C PHE A 165 10.72 -1.35 22.13
N ASP A 166 10.75 -0.93 23.39
CA ASP A 166 11.93 -0.36 24.07
C ASP A 166 12.58 0.78 23.29
N GLN A 167 11.72 1.59 22.66
CA GLN A 167 12.14 2.73 21.85
C GLN A 167 12.78 3.78 22.74
N SER A 168 14.00 4.19 22.38
CA SER A 168 14.71 5.26 23.07
C SER A 168 15.48 6.11 22.08
N ILE A 169 15.66 7.38 22.44
CA ILE A 169 16.54 8.31 21.73
C ILE A 169 17.51 8.90 22.73
N ASP A 170 18.79 8.87 22.38
CA ASP A 170 19.86 9.49 23.15
C ASP A 170 20.46 10.63 22.32
N LEU A 171 20.42 11.84 22.87
CA LEU A 171 21.00 13.04 22.26
C LEU A 171 22.36 13.39 22.87
N ASN A 172 22.85 12.58 23.81
CA ASN A 172 24.17 12.73 24.41
C ASN A 172 25.18 11.99 23.53
N GLY A 173 25.72 12.72 22.55
CA GLY A 173 26.64 12.17 21.55
C GLY A 173 27.80 11.34 22.13
N LYS A 174 28.20 10.31 21.39
CA LYS A 174 29.29 9.38 21.70
C LYS A 174 29.92 8.85 20.41
N ASN A 175 31.21 8.50 20.44
CA ASN A 175 31.91 7.83 19.32
C ASN A 175 31.75 8.55 17.96
N ASN A 176 31.92 9.89 17.94
CA ASN A 176 31.74 10.76 16.76
C ASN A 176 30.30 10.91 16.24
N TYR A 177 29.30 10.36 16.93
CA TYR A 177 27.89 10.60 16.63
C TYR A 177 27.28 11.52 17.67
N ALA A 178 26.37 12.38 17.23
CA ALA A 178 25.68 13.33 18.08
C ALA A 178 24.41 12.74 18.72
N ALA A 179 23.78 11.75 18.08
CA ALA A 179 22.55 11.15 18.59
C ALA A 179 22.39 9.69 18.12
N PHE A 180 21.63 8.92 18.90
CA PHE A 180 21.31 7.52 18.64
C PHE A 180 19.82 7.26 18.85
N ALA A 181 19.24 6.40 18.03
CA ALA A 181 17.90 5.85 18.25
C ALA A 181 17.99 4.33 18.31
N LYS A 182 17.34 3.73 19.32
CA LYS A 182 17.37 2.29 19.58
C LYS A 182 15.97 1.74 19.79
N GLY A 183 15.83 0.45 19.55
CA GLY A 183 14.62 -0.29 19.87
C GLY A 183 14.79 -1.78 19.54
N THR A 184 13.75 -2.56 19.83
CA THR A 184 13.70 -3.97 19.48
C THR A 184 12.50 -4.20 18.56
N VAL A 185 12.76 -4.62 17.33
CA VAL A 185 11.71 -5.02 16.39
C VAL A 185 11.32 -6.47 16.66
N TYR A 186 10.02 -6.73 16.73
CA TYR A 186 9.46 -8.08 16.91
C TYR A 186 8.65 -8.47 15.69
N ASN A 187 8.92 -9.68 15.19
CA ASN A 187 8.08 -10.33 14.22
C ASN A 187 6.97 -11.09 14.94
N LYS A 188 5.76 -10.53 15.01
CA LYS A 188 4.59 -11.19 15.61
C LYS A 188 3.74 -11.93 14.59
N THR A 189 4.21 -12.04 13.35
CA THR A 189 3.57 -12.88 12.33
C THR A 189 3.91 -14.35 12.59
N ARG A 190 3.15 -15.26 11.98
CA ARG A 190 3.47 -16.69 12.02
C ARG A 190 4.57 -17.12 11.05
N PHE A 191 5.10 -16.19 10.26
CA PHE A 191 6.08 -16.48 9.21
C PHE A 191 7.49 -16.08 9.64
N ASP A 192 8.48 -16.80 9.15
CA ASP A 192 9.87 -16.33 9.18
C ASP A 192 10.07 -15.33 8.02
N LEU A 193 10.47 -14.10 8.36
CA LEU A 193 10.65 -13.02 7.40
C LEU A 193 12.13 -12.89 7.02
N ALA A 194 12.42 -12.86 5.72
CA ALA A 194 13.79 -12.69 5.24
C ALA A 194 14.33 -11.32 5.58
N THR A 195 13.52 -10.28 5.42
CA THR A 195 13.92 -8.89 5.66
C THR A 195 12.79 -8.08 6.32
N VAL A 196 13.18 -7.24 7.27
CA VAL A 196 12.31 -6.23 7.89
C VAL A 196 13.02 -4.89 7.82
N ASP A 197 12.45 -3.95 7.08
CA ASP A 197 12.93 -2.57 7.01
C ASP A 197 12.44 -1.80 8.22
N ILE A 198 13.33 -1.02 8.83
CA ILE A 198 13.03 -0.20 9.99
C ILE A 198 13.37 1.24 9.65
N TYR A 199 12.35 2.09 9.68
CA TYR A 199 12.48 3.52 9.42
C TYR A 199 12.32 4.30 10.71
N ILE A 200 13.19 5.27 10.91
CA ILE A 200 13.18 6.16 12.06
C ILE A 200 13.10 7.57 11.53
N VAL A 201 12.03 8.29 11.87
CA VAL A 201 11.90 9.71 11.55
C VAL A 201 11.63 10.49 12.83
N ILE A 202 12.42 11.53 13.04
CA ILE A 202 12.24 12.45 14.16
C ILE A 202 11.54 13.69 13.65
N TYR A 203 10.50 14.11 14.36
CA TYR A 203 9.71 15.30 14.10
C TYR A 203 9.90 16.34 15.20
N ASP A 204 9.81 17.62 14.86
CA ASP A 204 9.61 18.68 15.85
C ASP A 204 8.17 18.66 16.41
N LEU A 205 7.90 19.47 17.44
CA LEU A 205 6.55 19.60 18.03
C LEU A 205 5.50 20.17 17.06
N ARG A 206 5.91 20.73 15.92
CA ARG A 206 5.03 21.26 14.88
C ARG A 206 4.73 20.22 13.79
N GLY A 207 5.30 19.02 13.89
CA GLY A 207 5.12 17.93 12.92
C GLY A 207 6.03 18.03 11.70
N ASN A 208 7.09 18.85 11.74
CA ASN A 208 8.10 18.87 10.68
C ASN A 208 9.12 17.77 10.92
N ALA A 209 9.33 16.89 9.93
CA ALA A 209 10.45 15.95 9.98
C ALA A 209 11.77 16.72 9.98
N ILE A 210 12.65 16.44 10.94
CA ILE A 210 13.94 17.12 11.14
C ILE A 210 15.14 16.25 10.77
N VAL A 211 15.05 14.93 11.00
CA VAL A 211 16.02 13.93 10.55
C VAL A 211 15.30 12.60 10.30
N ALA A 212 15.91 11.76 9.46
CA ALA A 212 15.45 10.41 9.22
C ALA A 212 16.66 9.45 9.18
N ASN A 213 16.42 8.16 9.37
CA ASN A 213 17.39 7.09 9.14
C ASN A 213 16.64 5.79 8.79
N LYS A 214 17.33 4.86 8.13
CA LYS A 214 16.82 3.54 7.77
C LYS A 214 17.83 2.47 8.17
N THR A 215 17.35 1.39 8.78
CA THR A 215 18.11 0.15 8.97
C THR A 215 17.27 -1.05 8.53
N GLN A 216 17.89 -2.22 8.44
CA GLN A 216 17.22 -3.47 8.12
C GLN A 216 17.60 -4.55 9.13
N LYS A 217 16.71 -5.53 9.33
CA LYS A 217 17.00 -6.78 10.04
C LYS A 217 16.64 -7.96 9.17
N ASP A 218 17.57 -8.89 9.08
CA ASP A 218 17.42 -10.09 8.26
C ASP A 218 17.06 -11.30 9.11
N MET A 219 16.47 -12.31 8.47
CA MET A 219 16.12 -13.60 9.05
C MET A 219 15.37 -13.46 10.39
N MET A 220 14.29 -12.69 10.38
CA MET A 220 13.43 -12.45 11.53
C MET A 220 12.47 -13.62 11.70
N LYS A 221 12.75 -14.55 12.61
CA LYS A 221 11.87 -15.70 12.84
C LYS A 221 10.53 -15.29 13.45
N SER A 222 9.51 -16.11 13.25
CA SER A 222 8.22 -15.97 13.92
C SER A 222 8.40 -15.88 15.44
N GLY A 223 7.84 -14.83 16.05
CA GLY A 223 7.95 -14.51 17.47
C GLY A 223 9.30 -13.90 17.92
N GLU A 224 10.30 -13.78 17.04
CA GLU A 224 11.63 -13.28 17.39
C GLU A 224 11.66 -11.76 17.53
N GLY A 225 12.39 -11.28 18.55
CA GLY A 225 12.77 -9.88 18.72
C GLY A 225 14.25 -9.66 18.42
N LYS A 226 14.58 -8.66 17.59
CA LYS A 226 15.97 -8.23 17.36
C LYS A 226 16.15 -6.74 17.64
N SER A 227 17.18 -6.42 18.41
CA SER A 227 17.54 -5.03 18.69
C SER A 227 18.19 -4.37 17.47
N PHE A 228 17.89 -3.08 17.28
CA PHE A 228 18.53 -2.21 16.30
C PHE A 228 18.98 -0.91 16.96
N GLU A 229 19.98 -0.28 16.34
CA GLU A 229 20.49 1.03 16.71
C GLU A 229 20.84 1.76 15.41
N VAL A 230 20.47 3.02 15.32
CA VAL A 230 20.89 3.95 14.27
C VAL A 230 21.50 5.19 14.91
N ALA A 231 22.42 5.83 14.20
CA ALA A 231 23.14 6.99 14.71
C ALA A 231 23.14 8.13 13.70
N TRP A 232 23.20 9.37 14.21
CA TRP A 232 23.37 10.57 13.39
C TRP A 232 24.65 11.30 13.79
N PRO A 233 25.51 11.67 12.81
CA PRO A 233 26.77 12.34 13.10
C PRO A 233 26.56 13.78 13.60
N LYS A 234 25.51 14.47 13.12
CA LYS A 234 25.18 15.85 13.51
C LYS A 234 24.02 15.93 14.48
N SER A 235 24.13 16.86 15.42
CA SER A 235 23.03 17.18 16.35
C SER A 235 21.91 17.89 15.58
N PHE A 236 20.67 17.46 15.85
CA PHE A 236 19.45 18.03 15.26
C PHE A 236 18.47 18.55 16.31
N ALA A 237 18.73 18.28 17.60
CA ALA A 237 17.93 18.73 18.72
C ALA A 237 18.81 18.83 19.97
N SER A 238 18.50 19.80 20.83
CA SER A 238 19.18 19.98 22.13
C SER A 238 18.47 19.26 23.28
N ASP A 239 17.22 18.86 23.10
CA ASP A 239 16.39 18.24 24.14
C ASP A 239 15.37 17.27 23.52
N SER A 240 15.27 16.07 24.09
CA SER A 240 14.36 15.02 23.64
C SER A 240 12.90 15.34 23.94
N SER A 241 12.61 16.24 24.90
CA SER A 241 11.25 16.69 25.22
C SER A 241 10.60 17.53 24.09
N ARG A 242 11.42 18.01 23.14
CA ARG A 242 11.00 18.90 22.04
C ARG A 242 10.84 18.19 20.70
N ILE A 243 10.88 16.86 20.70
CA ILE A 243 10.81 16.04 19.50
C ILE A 243 9.82 14.91 19.67
N LYS A 244 9.33 14.40 18.55
CA LYS A 244 8.51 13.21 18.48
C LYS A 244 9.19 12.19 17.57
N THR A 245 9.39 10.99 18.09
CA THR A 245 9.97 9.88 17.35
C THR A 245 8.85 9.06 16.68
N ASP A 246 9.00 8.76 15.40
CA ASP A 246 8.21 7.77 14.69
C ASP A 246 9.15 6.67 14.18
N MET A 247 9.10 5.51 14.85
CA MET A 247 9.80 4.30 14.41
C MET A 247 8.80 3.31 13.85
N LYS A 248 9.01 2.84 12.61
CA LYS A 248 8.13 1.86 11.97
C LYS A 248 8.90 0.74 11.31
N ALA A 249 8.39 -0.48 11.50
CA ALA A 249 8.88 -1.67 10.84
C ALA A 249 7.94 -2.05 9.70
N HIS A 250 8.50 -2.37 8.54
CA HIS A 250 7.80 -2.72 7.33
C HIS A 250 8.43 -3.97 6.70
N THR A 251 7.63 -4.75 5.99
CA THR A 251 8.12 -5.92 5.26
C THR A 251 7.37 -6.09 3.95
N ASN A 252 8.03 -6.64 2.93
CA ASN A 252 7.43 -6.81 1.62
C ASN A 252 6.59 -8.09 1.60
N ALA A 253 5.27 -7.93 1.65
CA ALA A 253 4.35 -9.06 1.64
C ALA A 253 4.03 -9.61 0.24
N PHE A 254 4.37 -8.88 -0.81
CA PHE A 254 4.16 -9.30 -2.19
C PHE A 254 5.34 -10.11 -2.74
N SER A 255 6.46 -10.16 -2.01
CA SER A 255 7.63 -10.94 -2.39
C SER A 255 7.63 -12.29 -1.68
N ASP A 256 7.34 -13.36 -2.41
CA ASP A 256 7.39 -14.74 -1.88
C ASP A 256 8.78 -15.07 -1.28
N ALA A 257 9.85 -14.51 -1.86
CA ALA A 257 11.22 -14.67 -1.37
C ALA A 257 11.43 -14.12 0.05
N ASN A 258 10.53 -13.25 0.52
CA ASN A 258 10.59 -12.67 1.85
C ASN A 258 9.93 -13.56 2.93
N PHE A 259 9.21 -14.62 2.54
CA PHE A 259 8.64 -15.61 3.47
C PHE A 259 9.46 -16.90 3.40
N ILE A 260 10.35 -17.12 4.38
CA ILE A 260 11.32 -18.22 4.36
C ILE A 260 10.66 -19.58 4.64
N THR A 261 9.71 -19.61 5.56
CA THR A 261 8.95 -20.80 5.93
C THR A 261 7.48 -20.43 6.09
N THR A 262 6.65 -20.96 5.20
CA THR A 262 5.22 -21.10 5.45
C THR A 262 5.06 -22.30 6.36
N PHE A 263 4.72 -22.11 7.64
CA PHE A 263 4.13 -23.20 8.41
C PHE A 263 2.79 -23.51 7.75
N LEU A 264 2.79 -24.42 6.78
CA LEU A 264 1.59 -25.10 6.31
C LEU A 264 1.05 -25.83 7.54
N GLU A 265 -0.06 -25.31 8.07
CA GLU A 265 -0.85 -26.02 9.06
C GLU A 265 -1.15 -27.43 8.52
N LYS A 266 -0.76 -28.43 9.30
CA LYS A 266 -1.23 -29.80 9.15
C LYS A 266 -2.66 -29.91 9.66
#